data_AF-A0A9D5J232-F1
#
_entry.id   AF-A0A9D5J232-F1
#
_cell.length_a   1.000
_cell.length_b   1.000
_cell.length_c   1.000
_cell.angle_alpha   90.00
_cell.angle_beta   90.00
_cell.angle_gamma   90.00
#
_symmetry.space_group_name_H-M   'P 1'
#
loop_
_entity.id
_entity.type
_entity.pdbx_description
1 polymer ?
#
loop_
_entity_poly.entity_id
_entity_poly.type
_entity_poly.pdbx_seq_one_letter_code
_entity_poly.pdbx_strand_id
1 'polypeptide(L)' 'MLNAAVEAGVLSSETQANLASYLAFRHFFSHGYAMDLDPQRIAPLVANALSVYSALKNEISVVFHIPR' A
#
# COMPACT_ATOMS: atom_id res chain seq x y z
N MET A 1 0.47 0.73 -13.03
CA MET A 1 -0.03 -0.52 -12.40
C MET A 1 -1.17 -0.25 -11.42
N LEU A 2 -1.00 0.59 -10.38
CA LEU A 2 -2.11 0.95 -9.47
C LEU A 2 -3.30 1.63 -10.17
N ASN A 3 -3.04 2.57 -11.09
CA ASN A 3 -4.11 3.28 -11.80
C ASN A 3 -5.03 2.33 -12.59
N ALA A 4 -4.45 1.31 -13.23
CA ALA A 4 -5.23 0.30 -13.97
C ALA A 4 -6.16 -0.51 -13.05
N ALA A 5 -5.76 -0.77 -11.79
CA ALA A 5 -6.61 -1.46 -10.83
C ALA A 5 -7.78 -0.59 -10.35
N VAL A 6 -7.57 0.72 -10.23
CA VAL A 6 -8.65 1.68 -9.93
C VAL A 6 -9.60 1.84 -11.11
N GLU A 7 -9.06 1.98 -12.33
CA GLU A 7 -9.84 2.05 -13.57
C GLU A 7 -10.69 0.78 -13.80
N ALA A 8 -10.16 -0.39 -13.42
CA ALA A 8 -10.88 -1.65 -13.45
C ALA A 8 -11.86 -1.87 -12.28
N GLY A 9 -11.98 -0.91 -11.36
CA GLY A 9 -12.87 -1.00 -10.19
C GLY A 9 -12.45 -2.04 -9.15
N VAL A 10 -11.22 -2.56 -9.24
CA VAL A 10 -10.65 -3.53 -8.28
C VAL A 10 -10.24 -2.85 -6.99
N LEU A 11 -9.74 -1.61 -7.08
CA LEU A 11 -9.33 -0.81 -5.94
C LEU A 11 -10.09 0.50 -5.88
N SER A 12 -10.36 0.98 -4.67
CA SER A 12 -10.82 2.35 -4.47
C SER A 12 -9.67 3.35 -4.62
N SER A 13 -10.00 4.60 -4.95
CA SER A 13 -9.02 5.70 -4.98
C SER A 13 -8.38 5.94 -3.61
N GLU A 14 -9.09 5.65 -2.52
CA GLU A 14 -8.58 5.74 -1.15
C GLU A 14 -7.50 4.68 -0.88
N THR A 15 -7.78 3.43 -1.22
CA THR A 15 -6.79 2.33 -1.10
C THR A 15 -5.57 2.57 -1.99
N GLN A 16 -5.76 3.11 -3.19
CA GLN A 16 -4.66 3.55 -4.07
C GLN A 16 -3.77 4.62 -3.40
N ALA A 17 -4.38 5.67 -2.84
CA ALA A 17 -3.65 6.76 -2.20
C ALA A 17 -2.84 6.24 -1.00
N ASN A 18 -3.44 5.36 -0.20
CA ASN A 18 -2.76 4.73 0.93
C ASN A 18 -1.56 3.88 0.48
N LEU A 19 -1.71 3.08 -0.58
CA LEU A 19 -0.63 2.24 -1.12
C LEU A 19 0.52 3.04 -1.75
N ALA A 20 0.25 4.24 -2.28
CA ALA A 20 1.28 5.08 -2.90
C ALA A 20 2.43 5.38 -1.93
N SER A 21 2.13 5.64 -0.65
CA SER A 21 3.14 5.90 0.39
C SER A 21 4.04 4.69 0.65
N TYR A 22 3.50 3.48 0.59
CA TYR A 22 4.29 2.24 0.75
C TYR A 22 5.13 1.93 -0.48
N LEU A 23 4.64 2.23 -1.69
CA LEU A 23 5.44 2.08 -2.91
C LEU A 23 6.59 3.09 -2.96
N ALA A 24 6.35 4.32 -2.53
CA ALA A 24 7.40 5.34 -2.38
C ALA A 24 8.44 4.89 -1.33
N PHE A 25 7.98 4.34 -0.20
CA PHE A 25 8.87 3.76 0.81
C PHE A 25 9.70 2.59 0.25
N ARG A 26 9.07 1.65 -0.46
CA ARG A 26 9.77 0.54 -1.12
C ARG A 26 10.83 1.06 -2.09
N HIS A 27 10.51 2.06 -2.89
CA HIS A 27 11.47 2.68 -3.81
C HIS A 27 12.66 3.26 -3.05
N PHE A 28 12.42 4.03 -1.99
CA PHE A 28 13.48 4.62 -1.17
C PHE A 28 14.35 3.55 -0.48
N PHE A 29 13.72 2.55 0.15
CA PHE A 29 14.40 1.46 0.86
C PHE A 29 15.23 0.58 -0.08
N SER A 30 14.71 0.27 -1.27
CA SER A 30 15.38 -0.60 -2.25
C SER A 30 16.65 0.01 -2.85
N HIS A 31 16.87 1.32 -2.72
CA HIS A 31 18.08 2.00 -3.22
C HIS A 31 19.18 2.15 -2.16
N GLY A 32 19.07 1.48 -1.01
CA GLY A 32 20.17 1.38 -0.04
C GLY A 32 20.30 2.55 0.92
N TYR A 33 19.37 3.50 0.92
CA TYR A 33 19.28 4.59 1.91
C TYR A 33 18.80 4.11 3.30
N ALA A 34 19.09 2.86 3.67
CA ALA A 34 18.73 2.32 4.99
C ALA A 34 19.32 3.15 6.15
N MET A 35 20.39 3.90 5.88
CA MET A 35 21.04 4.81 6.83
C MET A 35 20.32 6.18 6.96
N ASP A 36 19.47 6.57 6.00
CA ASP A 36 18.69 7.83 5.97
C ASP A 36 17.18 7.59 6.18
N LEU A 37 16.84 6.52 6.89
CA LEU A 37 15.46 6.22 7.25
C LEU A 37 14.93 7.26 8.25
N ASP A 38 14.16 8.22 7.76
CA ASP A 38 13.47 9.21 8.58
C ASP A 38 12.36 8.55 9.42
N PRO A 39 12.50 8.45 10.76
CA PRO A 39 11.52 7.83 11.61
C PRO A 39 10.15 8.50 11.56
N GLN A 40 10.09 9.81 11.31
CA GLN A 40 8.83 10.56 11.22
C GLN A 40 8.02 10.15 9.98
N ARG A 41 8.70 9.73 8.90
CA ARG A 41 8.06 9.23 7.67
C ARG A 41 7.68 7.76 7.77
N ILE A 42 8.39 6.99 8.60
CA ILE A 42 8.16 5.54 8.77
C ILE A 42 7.07 5.25 9.79
N ALA A 43 7.02 6.00 10.90
CA ALA A 43 6.02 5.84 11.95
C ALA A 43 4.58 5.73 11.43
N PRO A 44 4.08 6.61 10.52
CA PRO A 44 2.73 6.49 9.99
C PRO A 44 2.55 5.27 9.07
N LEU A 45 3.60 4.81 8.37
CA LEU A 45 3.52 3.59 7.55
C LEU A 45 3.37 2.35 8.43
N VAL A 46 4.12 2.27 9.53
CA VAL A 46 4.04 1.15 10.47
C VAL A 46 2.70 1.16 11.21
N ALA A 47 2.27 2.32 11.70
CA ALA A 47 1.01 2.45 12.43
C ALA A 47 -0.21 2.04 11.58
N ASN A 48 -0.18 2.33 10.28
CA ASN A 48 -1.30 2.06 9.38
C ASN A 48 -1.15 0.76 8.57
N ALA A 49 -0.03 0.05 8.67
CA ALA A 49 0.28 -1.11 7.82
C ALA A 49 -0.83 -2.16 7.82
N LEU A 50 -1.33 -2.52 9.00
CA LEU A 50 -2.37 -3.55 9.13
C LEU A 50 -3.73 -3.09 8.57
N SER A 51 -4.07 -1.82 8.76
CA SER A 51 -5.31 -1.24 8.26
C SER A 51 -5.31 -1.19 6.73
N VAL A 52 -4.21 -0.67 6.15
CA VAL A 52 -4.05 -0.58 4.68
C VAL A 52 -4.00 -1.96 4.05
N TYR A 53 -3.31 -2.93 4.68
CA TYR A 53 -3.31 -4.31 4.20
C TYR A 53 -4.70 -4.95 4.27
N SER A 54 -5.45 -4.71 5.34
CA SER A 54 -6.83 -5.21 5.48
C SER A 54 -7.76 -4.62 4.43
N ALA A 55 -7.66 -3.32 4.16
CA ALA A 55 -8.43 -2.65 3.10
C ALA A 55 -8.10 -3.25 1.73
N LEU A 56 -6.82 -3.39 1.40
CA LEU A 56 -6.38 -4.06 0.17
C LEU A 56 -6.91 -5.48 0.09
N LYS A 57 -6.74 -6.30 1.14
CA LYS A 57 -7.19 -7.71 1.17
C LYS A 57 -8.69 -7.79 0.92
N ASN A 58 -9.49 -6.94 1.57
CA ASN A 58 -10.93 -6.93 1.40
C ASN A 58 -11.34 -6.56 -0.02
N GLU A 59 -10.74 -5.53 -0.62
CA GLU A 59 -11.06 -5.10 -1.99
C GLU A 59 -10.68 -6.17 -3.02
N ILE A 60 -9.49 -6.79 -2.91
CA ILE A 60 -9.07 -7.83 -3.85
C ILE A 60 -9.83 -9.15 -3.64
N SER A 61 -10.27 -9.47 -2.41
CA SER A 61 -11.05 -10.68 -2.13
C SER A 61 -12.44 -10.66 -2.78
N VAL A 62 -12.97 -9.48 -3.12
CA VAL A 62 -14.21 -9.36 -3.90
C VAL A 62 -13.99 -9.83 -5.34
N VAL A 63 -12.81 -9.59 -5.89
CA VAL A 63 -12.47 -9.86 -7.29
C VAL A 63 -11.88 -11.26 -7.47
N PHE A 64 -11.01 -11.65 -6.55
CA PHE A 64 -10.38 -12.96 -6.51
C PHE A 64 -11.01 -13.71 -5.35
N HIS A 65 -11.67 -14.83 -5.60
CA HIS A 65 -12.29 -15.69 -4.58
C HIS A 65 -11.21 -16.34 -3.68
N ILE A 66 -10.52 -15.51 -2.87
CA ILE A 66 -9.40 -15.91 -2.01
C ILE A 66 -10.02 -16.35 -0.67
N PRO A 67 -9.93 -17.64 -0.29
CA PRO A 67 -10.46 -18.11 0.99
C PRO A 67 -9.79 -17.37 2.15
N ARG A 68 -10.61 -16.99 3.15
CA ARG A 68 -10.25 -16.08 4.24
C ARG A 68 -9.11 -16.55 5.13
#